data_AF-K5WEG9-F1
#
_entry.id   AF-K5WEG9-F1
#
_cell.length_a   1.000
_cell.length_b   1.000
_cell.length_c   1.000
_cell.angle_alpha   90.00
_cell.angle_beta   90.00
_cell.angle_gamma   90.00
#
_symmetry.space_group_name_H-M   'P 1'
#
loop_
_entity.id
_entity.type
_entity.pdbx_description
1 polymer ?
#
loop_
_entity_poly.entity_id
_entity_poly.type
_entity_poly.pdbx_seq_one_letter_code
_entity_poly.pdbx_strand_id
1 'polypeptide(L)'
;MKPLTPSQLSHILYLLDSGASAHEISTSTSIHHSTISRIRSKHRPNLATSSGGRPRLLTSSDTRYAVRLITSQKADNASQVKRLLANSLPHSISTKTIRRTLSRAGMKAVVKLVKTGQ
;
A
#
# COMPACT_ATOMS: atom_id res chain seq x y z
N MET A 1 -24.92 2.23 -26.32
CA MET A 1 -24.48 3.27 -25.37
C MET A 1 -24.96 4.61 -25.90
N LYS A 2 -25.65 5.43 -25.10
CA LYS A 2 -25.99 6.79 -25.54
C LYS A 2 -24.70 7.62 -25.64
N PRO A 3 -24.48 8.35 -26.75
CA PRO A 3 -23.32 9.22 -26.87
C PRO A 3 -23.39 10.33 -25.83
N LEU A 4 -22.24 10.66 -25.23
CA LEU A 4 -22.15 11.74 -24.27
C LEU A 4 -22.30 13.07 -25.00
N THR A 5 -23.12 13.97 -24.49
CA THR A 5 -23.23 15.31 -25.07
C THR A 5 -21.95 16.12 -24.81
N PRO A 6 -21.58 17.08 -25.68
CA PRO A 6 -20.40 17.91 -25.47
C PRO A 6 -20.42 18.68 -24.15
N SER A 7 -21.60 19.15 -23.71
CA SER A 7 -21.75 19.86 -22.43
C SER A 7 -21.48 18.95 -21.24
N GLN A 8 -21.97 17.71 -21.26
CA GLN A 8 -21.67 16.71 -20.23
C GLN A 8 -20.19 16.37 -20.19
N LEU A 9 -19.53 16.27 -21.35
CA LEU A 9 -18.08 16.02 -21.41
C LEU A 9 -17.30 17.16 -20.74
N SER A 10 -17.58 18.41 -21.12
CA SER A 10 -16.92 19.58 -20.52
C SER A 10 -17.14 19.68 -19.02
N HIS A 11 -18.36 19.37 -18.56
CA HIS A 11 -18.68 19.37 -17.13
C HIS A 11 -17.90 18.29 -16.36
N ILE A 12 -17.81 17.07 -16.89
CA ILE A 12 -17.01 15.99 -16.28
C ILE A 12 -15.52 16.37 -16.22
N LEU A 13 -14.99 16.98 -17.29
CA LEU A 13 -13.59 17.41 -17.31
C LEU A 13 -13.32 18.49 -16.25
N TYR A 14 -14.23 19.45 -16.11
CA TYR A 14 -14.17 20.46 -15.04
C TYR A 14 -14.15 19.81 -13.64
N LEU A 15 -15.03 18.83 -13.39
CA LEU A 15 -15.08 18.14 -12.09
C LEU A 15 -13.83 17.28 -11.81
N LEU A 16 -13.25 16.66 -12.83
CA LEU A 16 -11.98 15.94 -12.69
C LEU A 16 -10.84 16.89 -12.32
N ASP A 17 -10.83 18.09 -12.90
CA ASP A 17 -9.80 19.10 -12.62
C ASP A 17 -9.95 19.72 -11.23
N SER A 18 -11.17 19.82 -10.73
CA SER A 18 -11.42 20.22 -9.34
C SER A 18 -11.09 19.11 -8.33
N GLY A 19 -10.63 17.95 -8.79
CA GLY A 19 -10.19 16.84 -7.93
C GLY A 19 -11.30 15.88 -7.48
N ALA A 20 -12.51 15.97 -8.04
CA ALA A 20 -13.59 15.05 -7.69
C ALA A 20 -13.30 13.62 -8.16
N SER A 21 -13.66 12.64 -7.33
CA SER A 21 -13.53 11.24 -7.67
C SER A 21 -14.57 10.81 -8.70
N ALA A 22 -14.27 9.76 -9.46
CA ALA A 22 -15.22 9.21 -10.44
C ALA A 22 -16.55 8.77 -9.81
N HIS A 23 -16.54 8.42 -8.51
CA HIS A 23 -17.75 8.03 -7.79
C HIS A 23 -18.61 9.24 -7.41
N GLU A 24 -18.00 10.33 -6.93
CA GLU A 24 -18.70 11.59 -6.65
C GLU A 24 -19.32 12.18 -7.92
N ILE A 25 -18.54 12.19 -9.02
CA ILE A 25 -19.04 12.63 -10.33
C ILE A 25 -20.19 11.74 -10.80
N SER A 26 -20.11 10.43 -10.55
CA SER A 26 -21.17 9.50 -10.94
C SER A 26 -22.47 9.79 -10.20
N THR A 27 -22.39 10.08 -8.90
CA THR A 27 -23.55 10.45 -8.07
C THR A 27 -24.17 11.77 -8.53
N SER A 28 -23.36 12.78 -8.91
CA SER A 28 -23.88 14.10 -9.30
C SER A 28 -24.41 14.14 -10.73
N THR A 29 -23.77 13.44 -11.67
CA THR A 29 -24.10 13.52 -13.11
C THR A 29 -24.98 12.37 -13.61
N SER A 30 -25.26 11.36 -12.77
CA SER A 30 -25.93 10.10 -13.17
C SER A 30 -25.21 9.34 -14.30
N ILE A 31 -23.94 9.68 -14.55
CA ILE A 31 -23.09 8.97 -15.52
C ILE A 31 -22.37 7.87 -14.79
N HIS A 32 -22.32 6.67 -15.39
CA HIS A 32 -21.65 5.55 -14.76
C HIS A 32 -20.14 5.80 -14.59
N HIS A 33 -19.59 5.49 -13.40
CA HIS A 33 -18.19 5.70 -13.04
C HIS A 33 -17.19 5.11 -14.06
N SER A 34 -17.52 4.00 -14.74
CA SER A 34 -16.65 3.40 -15.76
C SER A 34 -16.48 4.30 -17.00
N THR A 35 -17.52 5.04 -17.39
CA THR A 35 -17.46 6.03 -18.46
C THR A 35 -16.59 7.22 -18.06
N ILE A 36 -16.74 7.70 -16.83
CA ILE A 36 -15.92 8.79 -16.27
C ILE A 36 -14.45 8.38 -16.21
N SER A 37 -14.16 7.15 -15.77
CA SER A 37 -12.80 6.59 -15.77
C SER A 37 -12.19 6.56 -17.17
N ARG A 38 -12.96 6.14 -18.19
CA ARG A 38 -12.51 6.16 -19.59
C ARG A 38 -12.22 7.57 -20.10
N ILE A 39 -13.09 8.53 -19.77
CA ILE A 39 -12.91 9.96 -20.13
C ILE A 39 -11.65 10.51 -19.48
N ARG A 40 -11.45 10.24 -18.19
CA ARG A 40 -10.25 10.62 -17.46
C ARG A 40 -9.00 10.07 -18.14
N SER A 41 -8.93 8.77 -18.42
CA SER A 41 -7.76 8.18 -19.08
C SER A 41 -7.49 8.76 -20.47
N LYS A 42 -8.55 9.12 -21.21
CA LYS A 42 -8.43 9.67 -22.57
C LYS A 42 -7.97 11.14 -22.57
N HIS A 43 -8.52 11.97 -21.67
CA HIS A 43 -8.33 13.42 -21.72
C HIS A 43 -7.36 13.95 -20.66
N ARG A 44 -7.22 13.26 -19.53
CA ARG A 44 -6.40 13.66 -18.36
C ARG A 44 -5.54 12.49 -17.85
N PRO A 45 -4.66 11.91 -18.68
CA PRO A 45 -3.84 10.76 -18.28
C PRO A 45 -2.88 11.08 -17.13
N ASN A 46 -2.45 12.34 -17.01
CA ASN A 46 -1.48 12.79 -16.01
C ASN A 46 -2.11 13.20 -14.67
N LEU A 47 -3.43 13.10 -14.53
CA LEU A 47 -4.10 13.47 -13.28
C LEU A 47 -3.80 12.44 -12.19
N ALA A 48 -3.31 12.91 -11.03
CA ALA A 48 -2.91 12.05 -9.93
C ALA A 48 -4.02 11.08 -9.52
N THR A 49 -3.69 9.78 -9.45
CA THR A 49 -4.59 8.74 -8.92
C THR A 49 -4.30 8.53 -7.44
N SER A 50 -5.33 8.20 -6.67
CA SER A 50 -5.08 7.62 -5.36
C SER A 50 -4.29 6.32 -5.54
N SER A 51 -3.21 6.15 -4.77
CA SER A 51 -2.39 4.93 -4.81
C SER A 51 -3.19 3.66 -4.45
N GLY A 52 -4.40 3.83 -3.94
CA GLY A 52 -5.25 2.75 -3.45
C GLY A 52 -4.59 1.93 -2.35
N GLY A 53 -5.20 0.78 -2.06
CA GLY A 53 -4.64 -0.22 -1.15
C GLY A 53 -4.96 -0.01 0.33
N ARG A 54 -4.76 -1.08 1.09
CA ARG A 54 -4.95 -1.09 2.54
C ARG A 54 -3.69 -0.57 3.25
N PRO A 55 -3.82 0.32 4.24
CA PRO A 55 -2.71 0.70 5.10
C PRO A 55 -2.01 -0.52 5.70
N ARG A 56 -0.70 -0.43 5.89
CA ARG A 56 0.08 -1.53 6.45
C ARG A 56 -0.23 -1.67 7.93
N LEU A 57 -0.19 -2.92 8.40
CA LEU A 57 -0.33 -3.23 9.82
C LEU A 57 0.83 -2.68 10.67
N LEU A 58 2.04 -2.68 10.12
CA LEU A 58 3.23 -2.18 10.79
C LEU A 58 3.55 -0.76 10.33
N THR A 59 3.83 0.10 11.29
CA THR A 59 4.27 1.47 11.04
C THR A 59 5.74 1.49 10.61
N SER A 60 6.21 2.67 10.18
CA SER A 60 7.63 2.88 9.89
C SER A 60 8.49 2.73 11.16
N SER A 61 7.97 3.13 12.32
CA SER A 61 8.63 2.97 13.62
C SER A 61 8.80 1.50 13.99
N ASP A 62 7.75 0.68 13.83
CA ASP A 62 7.84 -0.75 14.11
C ASP A 62 8.85 -1.44 13.18
N THR A 63 8.90 -1.00 11.92
CA THR A 63 9.88 -1.49 10.94
C THR A 63 11.30 -1.19 11.38
N ARG A 64 11.59 0.05 11.81
CA ARG A 64 12.92 0.43 12.33
C ARG A 64 13.27 -0.35 13.59
N TYR A 65 12.31 -0.54 14.49
CA TYR A 65 12.54 -1.32 15.70
C TYR A 65 12.82 -2.80 15.39
N ALA A 66 12.07 -3.41 14.46
CA ALA A 66 12.32 -4.77 14.00
C ALA A 66 13.72 -4.96 13.41
N VAL A 67 14.19 -4.01 12.58
CA VAL A 67 15.56 -4.02 12.05
C VAL A 67 16.57 -3.89 13.18
N ARG A 68 16.35 -2.95 14.12
CA ARG A 68 17.23 -2.75 15.28
C ARG A 68 17.37 -4.01 16.13
N LEU A 69 16.29 -4.77 16.34
CA LEU A 69 16.35 -6.02 17.10
C LEU A 69 17.32 -7.03 16.48
N ILE A 70 17.37 -7.10 15.14
CA ILE A 70 18.29 -8.00 14.44
C ILE A 70 19.72 -7.44 14.46
N THR A 71 19.90 -6.15 14.14
CA THR A 71 21.24 -5.56 14.07
C THR A 71 21.92 -5.48 15.44
N SER A 72 21.14 -5.38 16.52
CA SER A 72 21.64 -5.45 17.90
C SER A 72 21.76 -6.88 18.45
N GLN A 73 21.61 -7.90 17.60
CA GLN A 73 21.71 -9.32 17.96
C GLN A 73 20.72 -9.77 19.06
N LYS A 74 19.62 -9.03 19.23
CA LYS A 74 18.52 -9.41 20.15
C LYS A 74 17.55 -10.40 19.52
N ALA A 75 17.61 -10.57 18.20
CA ALA A 75 16.86 -11.57 17.46
C ALA A 75 17.62 -12.03 16.21
N ASP A 76 17.69 -13.35 16.00
CA ASP A 76 18.31 -14.00 14.85
C ASP A 76 17.34 -14.20 13.68
N ASN A 77 16.04 -14.24 13.96
CA ASN A 77 15.03 -14.58 12.94
C ASN A 77 13.68 -13.87 13.14
N ALA A 78 12.85 -13.92 12.10
CA ALA A 78 11.55 -13.27 12.07
C ALA A 78 10.58 -13.78 13.15
N SER A 79 10.72 -15.03 13.62
CA SER A 79 9.87 -15.59 14.68
C SER A 79 10.22 -15.00 16.04
N GLN A 80 11.51 -14.80 16.32
CA GLN A 80 11.97 -14.10 17.53
C GLN A 80 11.58 -12.62 17.50
N VAL A 81 11.74 -11.95 16.35
CA VAL A 81 11.27 -10.57 16.17
C VAL A 81 9.77 -10.45 16.41
N LYS A 82 8.96 -11.38 15.90
CA LYS A 82 7.51 -11.43 16.20
C LYS A 82 7.25 -11.47 17.70
N ARG A 83 7.93 -12.36 18.43
CA ARG A 83 7.74 -12.51 19.89
C ARG A 83 8.08 -11.22 20.63
N LEU A 84 9.19 -10.57 20.27
CA LEU A 84 9.62 -9.32 20.90
C LEU A 84 8.67 -8.15 20.59
N LEU A 85 8.12 -8.10 19.38
CA LEU A 85 7.14 -7.10 18.98
C LEU A 85 5.74 -7.36 19.55
N ALA A 86 5.39 -8.61 19.84
CA ALA A 86 4.09 -8.94 20.43
C ALA A 86 3.90 -8.29 21.81
N ASN A 87 4.99 -8.01 22.53
CA ASN A 87 4.95 -7.33 23.82
C ASN A 87 4.65 -5.82 23.69
N SER A 88 4.90 -5.22 22.52
CA SER A 88 4.75 -3.78 22.31
C SER A 88 3.57 -3.39 21.41
N LEU A 89 3.03 -4.33 20.63
CA LEU A 89 1.90 -4.07 19.72
C LEU A 89 0.60 -4.69 20.24
N PRO A 90 -0.54 -3.99 20.11
CA PRO A 90 -1.84 -4.48 20.58
C PRO A 90 -2.45 -5.63 19.76
N HIS A 91 -1.86 -5.95 18.60
CA HIS A 91 -2.39 -6.96 17.67
C HIS A 91 -1.39 -8.07 17.39
N SER A 92 -1.88 -9.29 17.24
CA SER A 92 -1.06 -10.45 16.85
C SER A 92 -0.59 -10.34 15.40
N ILE A 93 0.73 -10.36 15.20
CA ILE A 93 1.36 -10.20 13.88
C ILE A 93 1.80 -11.55 13.35
N SER A 94 1.51 -11.84 12.09
CA SER A 94 2.02 -13.05 11.44
C SER A 94 3.54 -12.95 11.21
N THR A 95 4.26 -14.05 11.35
CA THR A 95 5.70 -14.12 11.02
C THR A 95 5.97 -13.77 9.56
N LYS A 96 5.02 -14.05 8.66
CA LYS A 96 5.05 -13.66 7.24
C LYS A 96 5.03 -12.14 7.06
N THR A 97 4.24 -11.42 7.86
CA THR A 97 4.22 -9.94 7.85
C THR A 97 5.56 -9.37 8.29
N ILE A 98 6.18 -9.93 9.33
CA ILE A 98 7.53 -9.54 9.78
C ILE A 98 8.54 -9.76 8.65
N ARG A 99 8.57 -10.96 8.04
CA ARG A 99 9.51 -11.27 6.94
C ARG A 99 9.38 -10.31 5.76
N ARG A 100 8.15 -10.01 5.33
CA ARG A 100 7.88 -9.03 4.25
C ARG A 100 8.38 -7.63 4.63
N THR A 101 8.24 -7.26 5.90
CA THR A 101 8.65 -5.95 6.40
C THR A 101 10.17 -5.83 6.43
N LEU A 102 10.86 -6.84 6.97
CA LEU A 102 12.32 -6.91 6.98
C LEU A 102 12.91 -6.94 5.57
N SER A 103 12.33 -7.75 4.67
CA SER A 103 12.78 -7.82 3.27
C SER A 103 12.65 -6.47 2.54
N ARG A 104 11.56 -5.73 2.78
CA ARG A 104 11.40 -4.37 2.24
C ARG A 104 12.34 -3.35 2.86
N ALA A 105 12.80 -3.60 4.08
CA ALA A 105 13.84 -2.81 4.73
C ALA A 105 15.27 -3.20 4.28
N GLY A 106 15.41 -4.09 3.29
CA GLY A 106 16.70 -4.51 2.74
C GLY A 106 17.33 -5.72 3.40
N MET A 107 16.70 -6.33 4.41
CA MET A 107 17.24 -7.50 5.10
C MET A 107 17.07 -8.77 4.24
N LYS A 108 18.12 -9.57 4.13
CA LYS A 108 18.10 -10.87 3.45
C LYS A 108 18.31 -11.99 4.45
N ALA A 109 17.62 -13.11 4.22
CA ALA A 109 17.84 -14.31 5.04
C ALA A 109 19.18 -14.94 4.67
N VAL A 110 19.93 -15.35 5.69
CA VAL A 110 21.19 -16.08 5.53
C VAL A 110 21.05 -17.42 6.24
N VAL A 111 21.54 -18.48 5.61
CA VAL A 111 21.59 -19.80 6.24
C VAL A 111 22.74 -19.82 7.24
N LYS A 112 22.45 -20.19 8.48
CA LYS A 112 23.50 -20.38 9.49
C LYS A 112 24.35 -21.58 9.08
N LEU A 113 25.62 -21.35 8.79
CA LEU A 113 26.58 -22.44 8.58
C LEU A 113 26.80 -23.15 9.91
N VAL A 114 26.45 -24.44 9.96
CA VAL A 114 26.78 -25.30 11.09
C VAL A 114 28.28 -25.57 10.99
N LYS A 115 29.05 -25.22 12.02
CA LYS A 115 30.45 -25.66 12.12
C LYS A 115 30.42 -27.16 12.40
N THR A 116 30.62 -27.98 11.38
CA THR A 116 30.98 -29.39 11.55
C THR A 116 32.36 -29.40 12.20
N GLY A 117 32.45 -29.80 13.47
CA GLY A 117 33.72 -29.94 14.16
C GLY A 117 34.57 -31.02 13.48
N GLN A 118 35.81 -30.68 13.17
CA GLN A 118 36.91 -31.64 13.03
C GLN A 118 37.65 -31.71 14.36
#